data_AF-A0A2D8QK90-F1
#
_entry.id   AF-A0A2D8QK90-F1
#
_cell.length_a   1.000
_cell.length_b   1.000
_cell.length_c   1.000
_cell.angle_alpha   90.00
_cell.angle_beta   90.00
_cell.angle_gamma   90.00
#
_symmetry.space_group_name_H-M   'P 1'
#
loop_
_entity.id
_entity.type
_entity.pdbx_description
1 polymer ?
#
loop_
_entity_poly.entity_id
_entity_poly.type
_entity_poly.pdbx_seq_one_letter_code
_entity_poly.pdbx_strand_id
1 'polypeptide(L)' 'MSEENIELITYTESSRVFCDGGKGSLGHPGIYLEIPENGVISCPYCSQKFALGTLNIRSTQETFAEK' A
#
# COMPACT_ATOMS: atom_id res chain seq x y z
N MET A 1 -20.71 -21.20 9.28
CA MET A 1 -19.24 -21.05 9.25
C MET A 1 -18.96 -20.12 8.09
N SER A 2 -19.07 -18.82 8.33
CA SER A 2 -18.99 -17.79 7.29
C SER A 2 -17.73 -17.00 7.61
N GLU A 3 -16.64 -17.39 6.97
CA GLU A 3 -15.35 -16.73 7.10
C GLU A 3 -15.40 -15.43 6.29
N GLU A 4 -15.56 -14.32 7.00
CA GLU A 4 -15.49 -12.98 6.43
C GLU A 4 -14.02 -12.69 6.10
N ASN A 5 -13.61 -13.00 4.88
CA ASN A 5 -12.24 -12.84 4.41
C ASN A 5 -11.95 -11.35 4.14
N ILE A 6 -11.42 -10.65 5.13
CA ILE A 6 -11.02 -9.24 5.00
C ILE A 6 -9.70 -9.20 4.22
N GLU A 7 -9.77 -8.84 2.93
CA GLU A 7 -8.58 -8.58 2.13
C GLU A 7 -8.02 -7.18 2.44
N LEU A 8 -6.78 -7.12 2.95
CA LEU A 8 -6.09 -5.87 3.22
C LEU A 8 -5.59 -5.26 1.89
N ILE A 9 -6.20 -4.14 1.47
CA ILE A 9 -5.83 -3.39 0.26
C ILE A 9 -5.27 -2.03 0.69
N THR A 10 -4.05 -1.72 0.24
CA THR A 10 -3.44 -0.41 0.43
C THR A 10 -3.82 0.52 -0.71
N TYR A 11 -4.48 1.62 -0.40
CA TYR A 11 -4.86 2.62 -1.40
C TYR A 11 -3.77 3.70 -1.51
N THR A 12 -3.43 4.08 -2.73
CA THR A 12 -2.47 5.13 -3.06
C THR A 12 -3.08 6.14 -4.02
N GLU A 13 -2.64 7.39 -3.93
CA GLU A 13 -3.07 8.48 -4.81
C GLU A 13 -2.34 8.49 -6.15
N SER A 14 -1.22 7.75 -6.26
CA SER A 14 -0.39 7.67 -7.46
C SER A 14 -0.43 6.28 -8.07
N SER A 15 -0.48 6.22 -9.41
CA SER A 15 -0.44 4.95 -10.17
C SER A 15 0.89 4.24 -10.02
N ARG A 16 1.96 4.96 -9.68
CA ARG A 16 3.27 4.38 -9.44
C ARG A 16 3.49 4.23 -7.94
N VAL A 17 3.59 2.99 -7.46
CA VAL A 17 3.89 2.68 -6.06
C VAL A 17 5.26 2.03 -5.95
N PHE A 18 6.03 2.47 -4.96
CA PHE A 18 7.28 1.81 -4.59
C PHE A 18 6.98 0.77 -3.51
N CYS A 19 7.36 -0.48 -3.75
CA CYS A 19 7.18 -1.55 -2.80
C CYS A 19 8.55 -2.15 -2.45
N ASP A 20 8.97 -2.01 -1.20
CA ASP A 20 10.15 -2.66 -0.61
C ASP A 20 9.79 -3.87 0.28
N GLY A 21 8.52 -4.29 0.26
CA GLY A 21 8.03 -5.37 1.11
C GLY A 21 7.70 -4.95 2.55
N GLY A 22 7.90 -3.69 2.92
CA GLY A 22 7.48 -3.12 4.20
C GLY A 22 8.36 -3.61 5.34
N LYS A 23 9.38 -2.82 5.71
CA LYS A 23 10.20 -2.91 6.94
C LYS A 23 10.12 -4.26 7.69
N GLY A 24 10.70 -5.31 7.10
CA GLY A 24 10.77 -6.63 7.72
C GLY A 24 11.91 -7.47 7.14
N SER A 25 12.38 -8.46 7.90
CA SER A 25 13.48 -9.36 7.50
C SER A 25 13.14 -10.29 6.32
N LEU A 26 11.88 -10.28 5.86
CA LEU A 26 11.39 -10.98 4.67
C LEU A 26 11.05 -10.02 3.52
N GLY A 27 11.53 -8.77 3.59
CA GLY A 27 11.37 -7.79 2.52
C GLY A 27 12.09 -8.21 1.23
N HIS A 28 11.64 -7.67 0.11
CA HIS A 28 12.23 -7.87 -1.21
C HIS A 28 12.93 -6.60 -1.69
N PRO A 29 13.82 -6.68 -2.69
CA PRO A 29 14.40 -5.48 -3.29
C PRO A 29 13.29 -4.52 -3.73
N GLY A 30 13.50 -3.22 -3.49
CA GLY A 30 12.55 -2.18 -3.84
C GLY A 30 12.24 -2.19 -5.33
N ILE A 31 10.98 -2.45 -5.68
CA ILE A 31 10.48 -2.40 -7.06
C ILE A 31 9.41 -1.33 -7.21
N TYR A 32 9.31 -0.79 -8.41
CA TYR A 32 8.19 0.07 -8.78
C TYR A 32 7.11 -0.77 -9.46
N LEU A 33 5.89 -0.66 -8.94
CA LEU A 33 4.70 -1.28 -9.49
C LEU A 33 3.82 -0.18 -10.09
N GLU A 34 3.23 -0.47 -11.25
CA GLU A 34 2.28 0.42 -11.91
C GLU A 34 0.86 -0.13 -11.75
N ILE A 35 0.03 0.63 -11.05
CA ILE A 35 -1.35 0.31 -10.72
C ILE A 35 -2.23 0.78 -11.87
N PRO A 36 -3.06 -0.10 -12.44
CA PRO A 36 -4.02 0.29 -13.46
C PRO A 36 -5.12 1.21 -12.88
N GLU A 37 -5.59 2.18 -13.68
CA GLU A 37 -6.59 3.20 -13.31
C GLU A 37 -7.80 2.67 -12.54
N ASN A 38 -8.31 1.50 -12.92
CA ASN A 38 -9.51 0.87 -12.35
C ASN A 38 -9.24 -0.50 -11.72
N GLY A 39 -8.02 -0.73 -11.23
CA GLY A 39 -7.67 -2.06 -10.73
C GLY A 39 -6.79 -2.07 -9.49
N VAL A 40 -6.51 -3.30 -9.09
CA VAL A 40 -5.60 -3.65 -8.01
C VAL A 40 -4.41 -4.37 -8.63
N ILE A 41 -3.21 -3.97 -8.24
CA ILE A 41 -2.00 -4.74 -8.51
C ILE A 41 -1.55 -5.45 -7.24
N SER A 42 -1.06 -6.67 -7.40
CA SER A 42 -0.46 -7.42 -6.29
C SER A 42 1.05 -7.46 -6.47
N CYS A 43 1.80 -7.15 -5.41
CA CYS A 43 3.24 -7.31 -5.45
C CYS A 43 3.60 -8.81 -5.53
N PRO A 44 4.44 -9.26 -6.48
CA PRO A 44 4.78 -10.68 -6.65
C PRO A 44 5.63 -11.25 -5.51
N TYR A 45 6.16 -10.41 -4.62
CA TYR A 45 7.05 -10.81 -3.55
C TYR A 45 6.37 -10.82 -2.18
N CYS A 46 5.75 -9.72 -1.78
CA CYS A 46 5.08 -9.59 -0.48
C CYS A 46 3.57 -9.87 -0.54
N SER A 47 3.02 -10.16 -1.72
CA SER A 47 1.59 -10.41 -1.94
C SER A 47 0.67 -9.29 -1.45
N GLN A 48 1.21 -8.09 -1.22
CA GLN A 48 0.42 -6.91 -0.86
C GLN A 48 -0.35 -6.40 -2.08
N LYS A 49 -1.63 -6.08 -1.86
CA LYS A 49 -2.52 -5.52 -2.87
C LYS A 49 -2.51 -3.99 -2.77
N PHE A 50 -2.24 -3.34 -3.88
CA PHE A 50 -2.30 -1.88 -4.01
C PHE A 50 -3.41 -1.48 -4.98
N ALA A 51 -4.23 -0.52 -4.56
CA ALA A 51 -5.29 0.07 -5.37
C ALA A 51 -5.03 1.56 -5.57
N LEU A 52 -5.45 2.08 -6.71
CA LEU A 52 -5.59 3.52 -6.89
C LEU A 52 -6.87 3.97 -6.20
N GLY A 53 -6.74 4.89 -5.25
CA GLY A 53 -7.89 5.49 -4.61
C GLY A 53 -7.48 6.56 -3.62
N THR A 54 -8.31 7.60 -3.56
CA THR A 54 -8.18 8.66 -2.58
C THR A 54 -8.66 8.13 -1.23
N LEU A 55 -7.78 7.47 -0.46
CA LEU A 55 -8.09 7.19 0.93
C LEU A 55 -8.03 8.52 1.68
N ASN A 56 -9.20 9.12 1.94
CA ASN A 56 -9.34 10.33 2.74
C ASN A 56 -9.08 10.01 4.22
N ILE A 57 -7.86 9.58 4.55
CA ILE A 57 -7.41 9.49 5.92
C ILE A 57 -7.06 10.91 6.37
N ARG A 58 -7.94 11.49 7.17
CA ARG A 58 -7.65 12.72 7.92
C ARG A 58 -6.60 12.39 8.99
N SER A 59 -5.36 12.12 8.58
CA SER A 59 -4.23 11.98 9.49
C SER A 59 -3.80 13.39 9.86
N THR A 60 -4.28 13.89 11.01
CA THR A 60 -3.65 15.01 11.72
C THR A 60 -2.30 14.53 12.24
N GLN A 61 -1.31 14.42 11.36
CA GLN A 61 0.08 14.14 11.72
C GLN A 61 0.83 15.48 11.75
N GLU A 62 0.39 16.37 12.64
CA GLU A 62 1.21 17.52 13.05
C GLU A 62 2.23 17.01 14.06
N THR A 63 3.31 16.38 13.58
CA THR A 63 4.54 16.30 14.37
C THR A 63 5.38 17.51 13.98
N PHE A 64 4.99 18.67 14.51
CA PHE A 64 5.82 19.86 14.42
C PHE A 64 7.00 19.66 15.37
N ALA A 65 8.13 19.32 14.75
CA ALA A 65 9.44 19.40 15.35
C ALA A 65 9.70 20.85 15.78
N GLU A 66 9.85 21.09 17.08
CA GLU A 66 10.40 22.34 17.59
C GLU A 66 11.38 22.08 18.74
N LYS A 67 12.66 22.20 18.37
CA LYS A 67 13.84 22.54 19.20
C LYS A 67 14.38 21.55 20.24
#